data_AF-A0A2N2LNY5-F1
#
_entry.id   AF-A0A2N2LNY5-F1
#
_cell.length_a   1.000
_cell.length_b   1.000
_cell.length_c   1.000
_cell.angle_alpha   90.00
_cell.angle_beta   90.00
_cell.angle_gamma   90.00
#
_symmetry.space_group_name_H-M   'P 1'
#
loop_
_entity.id
_entity.type
_entity.pdbx_description
1 polymer ?
#
loop_
_entity_poly.entity_id
_entity_poly.type
_entity_poly.pdbx_seq_one_letter_code
_entity_poly.pdbx_strand_id
1 'polypeptide(L)'
;MSVHLFENLVKMARKNLETNTPATENERYRTIVWNPPFLHFSDIFNWAERTYGLTLMNDSMSYHHHTPIDTSTPESMLRGWSRIVMQGPMVRHTRGPAENYLDDIFRAHKQFDLDMIWIANHVGCKGGQAMNGILREKCREKGIPLLILDYDLSDPRIVSHDNMKRQVEHFMDNVMKAPRLKH
;
A
#
# COMPACT_ATOMS: atom_id res chain seq x y z
N MET A 1 6.59 15.01 21.16
CA MET A 1 5.16 14.89 20.79
C MET A 1 4.89 13.66 19.92
N SER A 2 5.68 13.39 18.87
CA SER A 2 5.50 12.22 17.98
C SER A 2 5.76 10.86 18.65
N VAL A 3 6.83 10.72 19.45
CA VAL A 3 7.19 9.42 20.08
C VAL A 3 6.06 8.90 20.99
N HIS A 4 5.53 9.76 21.87
CA HIS A 4 4.46 9.38 22.80
C HIS A 4 3.17 8.96 22.07
N LEU A 5 2.89 9.57 20.91
CA LEU A 5 1.77 9.16 20.06
C LEU A 5 1.96 7.72 19.57
N PHE A 6 3.13 7.39 19.02
CA PHE A 6 3.41 6.04 18.54
C PHE A 6 3.44 5.00 19.67
N GLU A 7 3.97 5.34 20.84
CA GLU A 7 3.92 4.47 22.02
C GLU A 7 2.48 4.16 22.44
N ASN A 8 1.61 5.17 22.46
CA ASN A 8 0.19 5.00 22.74
C ASN A 8 -0.51 4.13 21.68
N LEU A 9 -0.21 4.34 20.39
CA LEU A 9 -0.76 3.52 19.30
C LEU A 9 -0.33 2.05 19.43
N VAL A 10 0.95 1.79 19.72
CA VAL A 10 1.45 0.42 19.96
C VAL A 10 0.77 -0.21 21.17
N LYS A 11 0.58 0.54 22.25
CA LYS A 11 -0.15 0.06 23.43
C LYS A 11 -1.59 -0.32 23.11
N MET A 12 -2.29 0.51 22.34
CA MET A 12 -3.66 0.23 21.89
C MET A 12 -3.72 -1.00 20.98
N ALA A 13 -2.80 -1.11 20.01
CA ALA A 13 -2.74 -2.25 19.10
C ALA A 13 -2.45 -3.57 19.84
N ARG A 14 -1.53 -3.56 20.82
CA ARG A 14 -1.26 -4.73 21.67
C ARG A 14 -2.48 -5.15 22.48
N LYS A 15 -3.18 -4.19 23.09
CA LYS A 15 -4.43 -4.48 23.80
C LYS A 15 -5.46 -5.12 22.88
N ASN A 16 -5.65 -4.59 21.68
CA ASN A 16 -6.59 -5.16 20.70
C ASN A 16 -6.21 -6.58 20.30
N LEU A 17 -4.91 -6.87 20.15
CA LEU A 17 -4.41 -8.21 19.87
C LEU A 17 -4.71 -9.18 21.03
N GLU A 18 -4.46 -8.75 22.27
CA GLU A 18 -4.74 -9.55 23.49
C GLU A 18 -6.24 -9.82 23.68
N THR A 19 -7.11 -8.84 23.38
CA THR A 19 -8.56 -8.98 23.49
C THR A 19 -9.23 -9.51 22.22
N ASN A 20 -8.43 -9.89 21.21
CA ASN A 20 -8.89 -10.30 19.89
C ASN A 20 -9.94 -9.34 19.28
N THR A 21 -9.73 -8.03 19.49
CA THR A 21 -10.60 -6.97 18.98
C THR A 21 -10.13 -6.59 17.59
N PRO A 22 -10.93 -6.85 16.53
CA PRO A 22 -10.51 -6.56 15.17
C PRO A 22 -10.54 -5.04 14.90
N ALA A 23 -9.73 -4.59 13.93
CA ALA A 23 -9.73 -3.20 13.49
C ALA A 23 -10.96 -2.84 12.65
N THR A 24 -11.51 -3.83 11.94
CA THR A 24 -12.69 -3.72 11.07
C THR A 24 -13.66 -4.86 11.37
N GLU A 25 -14.97 -4.65 11.25
CA GLU A 25 -15.98 -5.64 11.63
C GLU A 25 -15.97 -6.91 10.75
N ASN A 26 -15.69 -6.74 9.45
CA ASN A 26 -15.84 -7.81 8.45
C ASN A 26 -14.58 -7.94 7.58
N GLU A 27 -13.39 -8.04 8.19
CA GLU A 27 -12.15 -8.27 7.44
C GLU A 27 -12.21 -9.60 6.68
N ARG A 28 -12.10 -9.53 5.36
CA ARG A 28 -12.15 -10.68 4.43
C ARG A 28 -11.00 -10.71 3.45
N TYR A 29 -10.49 -9.54 3.09
CA TYR A 29 -9.42 -9.39 2.12
C TYR A 29 -8.43 -8.33 2.59
N ARG A 30 -7.14 -8.59 2.46
CA ARG A 30 -6.06 -7.68 2.82
C ARG A 30 -5.33 -7.21 1.58
N THR A 31 -5.06 -5.90 1.52
CA THR A 31 -4.28 -5.31 0.43
C THR A 31 -3.34 -4.23 0.93
N ILE A 32 -2.43 -3.82 0.05
CA ILE A 32 -1.67 -2.58 0.14
C ILE A 32 -2.01 -1.72 -1.07
N VAL A 33 -1.85 -0.40 -0.91
CA VAL A 33 -1.79 0.52 -2.05
C VAL A 33 -0.35 0.95 -2.27
N TRP A 34 0.16 0.67 -3.46
CA TRP A 34 1.47 1.11 -3.87
C TRP A 34 1.38 2.34 -4.78
N ASN A 35 2.36 3.22 -4.67
CA ASN A 35 2.36 4.62 -5.14
C ASN A 35 1.46 5.53 -4.27
N PRO A 36 1.56 6.87 -4.41
CA PRO A 36 0.80 7.80 -3.59
C PRO A 36 -0.71 7.52 -3.63
N PRO A 37 -1.40 7.50 -2.48
CA PRO A 37 -2.83 7.21 -2.45
C PRO A 37 -3.68 8.34 -3.02
N PHE A 38 -4.99 8.10 -3.11
CA PHE A 38 -5.98 8.90 -3.82
C PHE A 38 -6.34 10.20 -3.06
N LEU A 39 -5.62 11.31 -3.29
CA LEU A 39 -5.83 12.56 -2.54
C LEU A 39 -7.26 13.10 -2.68
N HIS A 40 -7.85 13.06 -3.87
CA HIS A 40 -9.22 13.55 -4.08
C HIS A 40 -10.31 12.54 -3.68
N PHE A 41 -9.95 11.28 -3.36
CA PHE A 41 -10.91 10.23 -3.03
C PHE A 41 -10.36 9.17 -2.06
N SER A 42 -9.88 9.61 -0.89
CA SER A 42 -9.39 8.70 0.16
C SER A 42 -10.47 7.75 0.69
N ASP A 43 -11.75 8.17 0.64
CA ASP A 43 -12.89 7.37 1.10
C ASP A 43 -13.16 6.08 0.31
N ILE A 44 -12.47 5.87 -0.82
CA ILE A 44 -12.60 4.61 -1.57
C ILE A 44 -12.21 3.40 -0.71
N PHE A 45 -11.28 3.54 0.23
CA PHE A 45 -10.90 2.46 1.14
C PHE A 45 -12.04 2.13 2.10
N ASN A 46 -12.68 3.14 2.70
CA ASN A 46 -13.85 2.97 3.57
C ASN A 46 -15.02 2.31 2.80
N TRP A 47 -15.22 2.72 1.55
CA TRP A 47 -16.24 2.12 0.69
C TRP A 47 -15.90 0.65 0.35
N ALA A 48 -14.66 0.33 0.02
CA ALA A 48 -14.23 -1.02 -0.30
C ALA A 48 -14.28 -1.95 0.93
N GLU A 49 -13.93 -1.44 2.11
CA GLU A 49 -14.07 -2.13 3.39
C GLU A 49 -15.53 -2.51 3.63
N ARG A 50 -16.46 -1.55 3.55
CA ARG A 50 -17.89 -1.79 3.79
C ARG A 50 -18.57 -2.63 2.72
N THR A 51 -18.05 -2.62 1.49
CA THR A 51 -18.65 -3.34 0.36
C THR A 51 -18.16 -4.78 0.27
N TYR A 52 -16.85 -5.01 0.49
CA TYR A 52 -16.21 -6.32 0.26
C TYR A 52 -15.53 -6.91 1.49
N GLY A 53 -15.38 -6.15 2.58
CA GLY A 53 -14.53 -6.54 3.71
C GLY A 53 -13.04 -6.37 3.42
N LEU A 54 -12.68 -5.41 2.57
CA LEU A 54 -11.29 -5.15 2.20
C LEU A 54 -10.60 -4.22 3.20
N THR A 55 -9.53 -4.68 3.83
CA THR A 55 -8.69 -3.89 4.73
C THR A 55 -7.39 -3.47 4.04
N LEU A 56 -7.10 -2.17 4.09
CA LEU A 56 -5.81 -1.62 3.65
C LEU A 56 -4.79 -1.72 4.80
N MET A 57 -3.79 -2.58 4.64
CA MET A 57 -2.79 -2.85 5.69
C MET A 57 -1.70 -1.78 5.76
N ASN A 58 -1.28 -1.27 4.60
CA ASN A 58 -0.21 -0.28 4.49
C ASN A 58 -0.24 0.41 3.11
N ASP A 59 0.56 1.46 2.98
CA ASP A 59 0.78 2.18 1.74
C ASP A 59 2.28 2.40 1.47
N SER A 60 2.67 2.64 0.22
CA SER A 60 4.10 2.80 -0.13
C SER A 60 4.77 4.04 0.48
N MET A 61 4.01 5.04 0.93
CA MET A 61 4.55 6.24 1.57
C MET A 61 4.94 5.97 3.02
N SER A 62 4.19 5.10 3.68
CA SER A 62 4.40 4.69 5.07
C SER A 62 5.31 3.46 5.19
N TYR A 63 5.38 2.63 4.16
CA TYR A 63 6.19 1.41 4.18
C TYR A 63 7.68 1.67 4.13
N HIS A 64 8.39 1.16 5.14
CA HIS A 64 9.83 1.26 5.23
C HIS A 64 10.42 0.09 6.01
N HIS A 65 11.54 -0.45 5.53
CA HIS A 65 12.21 -1.60 6.15
C HIS A 65 13.68 -1.35 6.51
N HIS A 66 14.17 -0.09 6.52
CA HIS A 66 15.53 0.15 7.02
C HIS A 66 15.60 -0.11 8.52
N THR A 67 16.77 -0.60 8.93
CA THR A 67 17.11 -0.72 10.34
C THR A 67 17.31 0.66 10.96
N PRO A 68 17.15 0.78 12.29
CA PRO A 68 17.53 1.99 13.02
C PRO A 68 18.96 2.44 12.68
N ILE A 69 19.21 3.75 12.76
CA ILE A 69 20.57 4.30 12.62
C ILE A 69 21.43 3.75 13.76
N ASP A 70 22.60 3.23 13.42
CA ASP A 70 23.62 2.88 14.41
C ASP A 70 24.23 4.16 14.99
N THR A 71 23.98 4.40 16.27
CA THR A 71 24.43 5.61 16.99
C THR A 71 25.74 5.41 17.78
N SER A 72 26.51 4.37 17.49
CA SER A 72 27.75 4.06 18.22
C SER A 72 28.90 5.04 17.95
N THR A 73 29.04 5.58 16.73
CA THR A 73 30.07 6.59 16.40
C THR A 73 29.51 7.72 15.52
N PRO A 74 30.16 8.90 15.47
CA PRO A 74 29.79 9.96 14.53
C PRO A 74 29.72 9.49 13.07
N GLU A 75 30.64 8.63 12.64
CA GLU A 75 30.68 8.07 11.28
C GLU A 75 29.51 7.11 11.02
N SER A 76 29.16 6.25 11.97
CA SER A 76 28.02 5.32 11.82
C SER A 76 26.71 6.10 11.75
N MET A 77 26.57 7.15 12.58
CA MET A 77 25.43 8.07 12.57
C MET A 77 25.28 8.76 11.23
N LEU A 78 26.35 9.38 10.72
CA LEU A 78 26.34 10.07 9.43
C LEU A 78 25.99 9.13 8.28
N ARG A 79 26.61 7.94 8.22
CA ARG A 79 26.30 6.95 7.18
C ARG A 79 24.84 6.50 7.23
N GLY A 80 24.30 6.22 8.42
CA GLY A 80 22.92 5.82 8.59
C GLY A 80 21.94 6.92 8.18
N TRP A 81 22.22 8.16 8.56
CA TRP A 81 21.42 9.32 8.18
C TRP A 81 21.46 9.58 6.67
N SER A 82 22.64 9.58 6.04
CA SER A 82 22.77 9.74 4.59
C SER A 82 22.00 8.68 3.83
N ARG A 83 22.01 7.43 4.30
CA ARG A 83 21.23 6.34 3.70
C ARG A 83 19.73 6.63 3.74
N ILE A 84 19.19 7.05 4.89
CA ILE A 84 17.76 7.39 5.03
C ILE A 84 17.38 8.54 4.09
N VAL A 85 18.22 9.59 4.01
CA VAL A 85 17.96 10.73 3.13
C VAL A 85 17.94 10.31 1.65
N MET A 86 18.89 9.46 1.23
CA MET A 86 18.95 8.96 -0.15
C MET A 86 17.81 7.98 -0.47
N GLN A 87 17.29 7.28 0.53
CA GLN A 87 16.28 6.23 0.40
C GLN A 87 14.92 6.65 0.98
N GLY A 88 14.57 7.94 0.91
CA GLY A 88 13.25 8.41 1.29
C GLY A 88 12.13 7.57 0.62
N PRO A 89 10.93 7.43 1.22
CA PRO A 89 9.96 6.38 0.88
C PRO A 89 9.70 6.23 -0.63
N MET A 90 9.36 7.32 -1.32
CA MET A 90 9.15 7.29 -2.78
C MET A 90 10.43 7.05 -3.56
N VAL A 91 11.52 7.71 -3.17
CA VAL A 91 12.80 7.69 -3.90
C VAL A 91 13.38 6.29 -3.95
N ARG A 92 13.28 5.56 -2.83
CA ARG A 92 13.79 4.20 -2.69
C ARG A 92 13.21 3.23 -3.71
N HIS A 93 11.90 3.29 -3.91
CA HIS A 93 11.20 2.36 -4.81
C HIS A 93 11.23 2.80 -6.27
N THR A 94 11.34 4.11 -6.53
CA THR A 94 11.15 4.67 -7.88
C THR A 94 12.46 5.04 -8.58
N ARG A 95 13.60 4.94 -7.90
CA ARG A 95 14.92 5.15 -8.49
C ARG A 95 15.74 3.89 -8.54
N GLY A 96 16.62 3.84 -9.55
CA GLY A 96 17.49 2.69 -9.78
C GLY A 96 16.79 1.59 -10.55
N PRO A 97 17.20 0.34 -10.35
CA PRO A 97 16.71 -0.78 -11.13
C PRO A 97 15.30 -1.21 -10.68
N ALA A 98 14.59 -1.95 -11.54
CA ALA A 98 13.20 -2.37 -11.36
C ALA A 98 12.95 -3.13 -10.05
N GLU A 99 13.95 -3.88 -9.61
CA GLU A 99 13.98 -4.71 -8.41
C GLU A 99 13.69 -3.89 -7.16
N ASN A 100 14.14 -2.63 -7.09
CA ASN A 100 13.83 -1.75 -5.96
C ASN A 100 12.32 -1.53 -5.79
N TYR A 101 11.57 -1.51 -6.89
CA TYR A 101 10.12 -1.36 -6.87
C TYR A 101 9.45 -2.70 -6.55
N LEU A 102 9.83 -3.75 -7.28
CA LEU A 102 9.18 -5.05 -7.26
C LEU A 102 9.42 -5.81 -5.95
N ASP A 103 10.67 -5.85 -5.47
CA ASP A 103 11.04 -6.61 -4.28
C ASP A 103 10.37 -6.06 -3.04
N ASP A 104 10.19 -4.74 -2.96
CA ASP A 104 9.52 -4.09 -1.85
C ASP A 104 8.02 -4.38 -1.82
N ILE A 105 7.36 -4.37 -2.98
CA ILE A 105 5.96 -4.78 -3.11
C ILE A 105 5.80 -6.23 -2.64
N PHE A 106 6.65 -7.14 -3.12
CA PHE A 106 6.55 -8.56 -2.76
C PHE A 106 6.96 -8.84 -1.31
N ARG A 107 7.90 -8.06 -0.77
CA ARG A 107 8.24 -8.09 0.66
C ARG A 107 7.04 -7.66 1.50
N ALA A 108 6.38 -6.55 1.16
CA ALA A 108 5.19 -6.08 1.83
C ALA A 108 4.05 -7.11 1.73
N HIS A 109 3.82 -7.68 0.55
CA HIS A 109 2.84 -8.75 0.33
C HIS A 109 3.06 -9.93 1.29
N LYS A 110 4.30 -10.41 1.40
CA LYS A 110 4.64 -11.51 2.32
C LYS A 110 4.57 -11.10 3.79
N GLN A 111 5.03 -9.89 4.12
CA GLN A 111 5.12 -9.40 5.50
C GLN A 111 3.75 -9.18 6.13
N PHE A 112 2.76 -8.73 5.34
CA PHE A 112 1.42 -8.41 5.81
C PHE A 112 0.37 -9.46 5.45
N ASP A 113 0.78 -10.60 4.87
CA ASP A 113 -0.10 -11.70 4.48
C ASP A 113 -1.28 -11.22 3.64
N LEU A 114 -0.96 -10.59 2.50
CA LEU A 114 -1.95 -9.94 1.64
C LEU A 114 -2.60 -10.93 0.67
N ASP A 115 -3.88 -10.70 0.36
CA ASP A 115 -4.63 -11.45 -0.64
C ASP A 115 -4.46 -10.88 -2.06
N MET A 116 -4.09 -9.60 -2.16
CA MET A 116 -3.93 -8.88 -3.42
C MET A 116 -3.02 -7.66 -3.26
N ILE A 117 -2.66 -7.06 -4.40
CA ILE A 117 -1.92 -5.80 -4.46
C ILE A 117 -2.72 -4.79 -5.26
N TRP A 118 -2.85 -3.57 -4.73
CA TRP A 118 -3.37 -2.42 -5.47
C TRP A 118 -2.24 -1.47 -5.85
N ILE A 119 -2.24 -1.03 -7.10
CA ILE A 119 -1.34 -0.01 -7.61
C ILE A 119 -2.16 1.23 -7.92
N ALA A 120 -1.84 2.33 -7.24
CA ALA A 120 -2.36 3.65 -7.58
C ALA A 120 -1.63 4.13 -8.85
N ASN A 121 -2.29 3.99 -10.00
CA ASN A 121 -1.71 4.28 -11.31
C ASN A 121 -2.01 5.72 -11.73
N HIS A 122 -1.32 6.66 -11.11
CA HIS A 122 -1.51 8.08 -11.42
C HIS A 122 -1.20 8.36 -12.90
N VAL A 123 -2.14 8.97 -13.63
CA VAL A 123 -2.03 9.24 -15.07
C VAL A 123 -0.77 10.02 -15.47
N GLY A 124 -0.28 10.90 -14.58
CA GLY A 124 0.92 11.69 -14.78
C GLY A 124 2.23 10.96 -14.45
N CYS A 125 2.18 9.86 -13.70
CA CYS A 125 3.39 9.15 -13.25
C CYS A 125 3.89 8.15 -14.29
N LYS A 126 4.75 8.60 -15.21
CA LYS A 126 5.27 7.75 -16.29
C LYS A 126 6.22 6.65 -15.82
N GLY A 127 6.99 6.91 -14.76
CA GLY A 127 7.90 5.91 -14.18
C GLY A 127 7.13 4.69 -13.63
N GLY A 128 6.09 4.93 -12.83
CA GLY A 128 5.23 3.86 -12.32
C GLY A 128 4.50 3.12 -13.44
N GLN A 129 3.98 3.85 -14.43
CA GLN A 129 3.31 3.26 -15.59
C GLN A 129 4.21 2.32 -16.39
N ALA A 130 5.49 2.67 -16.57
CA ALA A 130 6.46 1.82 -17.26
C ALA A 130 6.68 0.47 -16.55
N MET A 131 6.55 0.44 -15.22
CA MET A 131 6.73 -0.77 -14.40
C MET A 131 5.53 -1.72 -14.42
N ASN A 132 4.34 -1.25 -14.79
CA ASN A 132 3.10 -2.04 -14.73
C ASN A 132 3.17 -3.34 -15.54
N GLY A 133 3.84 -3.33 -16.70
CA GLY A 133 3.98 -4.53 -17.54
C GLY A 133 4.75 -5.65 -16.82
N ILE A 134 5.93 -5.31 -16.29
CA ILE A 134 6.79 -6.25 -15.55
C ILE A 134 6.07 -6.72 -14.27
N LEU A 135 5.43 -5.79 -13.54
CA LEU A 135 4.70 -6.14 -12.33
C LEU A 135 3.54 -7.12 -12.61
N ARG A 136 2.76 -6.90 -13.67
CA ARG A 136 1.68 -7.85 -14.08
C ARG A 136 2.22 -9.24 -14.35
N GLU A 137 3.35 -9.34 -15.05
CA GLU A 137 4.01 -10.62 -15.32
C GLU A 137 4.47 -11.30 -14.03
N LYS A 138 5.17 -10.58 -13.16
CA LYS A 138 5.66 -11.13 -11.89
C LYS A 138 4.54 -11.52 -10.93
N CYS A 139 3.47 -10.75 -10.85
CA CYS A 139 2.29 -11.12 -10.08
C CYS A 139 1.62 -12.38 -10.65
N ARG A 140 1.49 -12.50 -11.97
CA ARG A 140 0.96 -13.70 -12.63
C ARG A 140 1.80 -14.94 -12.35
N GLU A 141 3.13 -14.84 -12.47
CA GLU A 141 4.07 -15.93 -12.13
C GLU A 141 3.91 -16.41 -10.67
N LYS A 142 3.61 -15.48 -9.76
CA LYS A 142 3.43 -15.75 -8.32
C LYS A 142 2.00 -16.10 -7.92
N GLY A 143 1.05 -16.04 -8.84
CA GLY A 143 -0.38 -16.21 -8.54
C GLY A 143 -0.98 -15.11 -7.66
N ILE A 144 -0.40 -13.90 -7.66
CA ILE A 144 -0.86 -12.77 -6.86
C ILE A 144 -1.87 -11.94 -7.65
N PRO A 145 -3.12 -11.76 -7.17
CA PRO A 145 -4.07 -10.84 -7.79
C PRO A 145 -3.58 -9.39 -7.73
N LEU A 146 -3.65 -8.70 -8.87
CA LEU A 146 -3.14 -7.34 -9.04
C LEU A 146 -4.19 -6.41 -9.65
N LEU A 147 -4.56 -5.37 -8.90
CA LEU A 147 -5.34 -4.25 -9.40
C LEU A 147 -4.41 -3.09 -9.73
N ILE A 148 -4.44 -2.61 -10.98
CA ILE A 148 -3.84 -1.34 -11.38
C ILE A 148 -5.00 -0.37 -11.56
N LEU A 149 -5.16 0.55 -10.62
CA LEU A 149 -6.28 1.48 -10.55
C LEU A 149 -5.85 2.83 -11.13
N ASP A 150 -6.42 3.19 -12.27
CA ASP A 150 -6.18 4.47 -12.93
C ASP A 150 -6.89 5.60 -12.18
N TYR A 151 -6.15 6.67 -11.90
CA TYR A 151 -6.67 7.89 -11.25
C TYR A 151 -5.80 9.12 -11.56
N ASP A 152 -6.30 10.31 -11.28
CA ASP A 152 -5.47 11.51 -11.17
C ASP A 152 -5.22 11.83 -9.70
N LEU A 153 -4.06 12.38 -9.36
CA LEU A 153 -3.73 12.61 -7.96
C LEU A 153 -4.72 13.59 -7.33
N SER A 154 -5.12 14.64 -8.06
CA SER A 154 -5.87 15.76 -7.50
C SER A 154 -7.11 16.17 -8.30
N ASP A 155 -7.22 15.77 -9.57
CA ASP A 155 -8.29 16.23 -10.47
C ASP A 155 -9.31 15.11 -10.81
N PRO A 156 -10.49 15.10 -10.13
CA PRO A 156 -11.51 14.08 -10.38
C PRO A 156 -12.16 14.17 -11.76
N ARG A 157 -11.86 15.21 -12.57
CA ARG A 157 -12.37 15.31 -13.95
C ARG A 157 -11.62 14.38 -14.90
N ILE A 158 -10.39 13.99 -14.57
CA ILE A 158 -9.60 13.06 -15.37
C ILE A 158 -10.08 11.63 -15.11
N VAL A 159 -10.23 11.26 -13.84
CA VAL A 159 -10.90 10.01 -13.43
C VAL A 159 -11.83 10.30 -12.26
N SER A 160 -13.14 10.13 -12.48
CA SER A 160 -14.14 10.36 -11.45
C SER A 160 -14.15 9.27 -10.37
N HIS A 161 -14.73 9.57 -9.21
CA HIS A 161 -14.86 8.61 -8.11
C HIS A 161 -15.65 7.36 -8.53
N ASP A 162 -16.67 7.54 -9.38
CA ASP A 162 -17.44 6.42 -9.90
C ASP A 162 -16.63 5.56 -10.88
N ASN A 163 -15.76 6.16 -11.70
CA ASN A 163 -14.83 5.41 -12.54
C ASN A 163 -13.83 4.62 -11.70
N MET A 164 -13.30 5.21 -10.62
CA MET A 164 -12.39 4.51 -9.70
C MET A 164 -13.09 3.33 -9.00
N LYS A 165 -14.30 3.53 -8.47
CA LYS A 165 -15.11 2.44 -7.88
C LYS A 165 -15.38 1.33 -8.89
N ARG A 166 -15.78 1.66 -10.12
CA ARG A 166 -16.04 0.66 -11.17
C ARG A 166 -14.83 -0.24 -11.46
N GLN A 167 -13.62 0.31 -11.43
CA GLN A 167 -12.40 -0.49 -11.60
C GLN A 167 -12.22 -1.48 -10.44
N VAL A 168 -12.45 -1.03 -9.19
CA VAL A 168 -12.42 -1.90 -8.02
C VAL A 168 -13.51 -2.96 -8.10
N GLU A 169 -14.76 -2.59 -8.38
CA GLU A 169 -15.89 -3.54 -8.53
C GLU A 169 -15.57 -4.59 -9.58
N HIS A 170 -15.11 -4.18 -10.76
CA HIS A 170 -14.73 -5.10 -11.82
C HIS A 170 -13.65 -6.10 -11.37
N PHE A 171 -12.63 -5.61 -10.66
CA PHE A 171 -11.56 -6.47 -10.14
C PHE A 171 -12.05 -7.44 -9.06
N MET A 172 -12.81 -6.94 -8.08
CA MET A 172 -13.32 -7.76 -6.99
C MET A 172 -14.32 -8.81 -7.49
N ASP A 173 -15.22 -8.44 -8.41
CA ASP A 173 -16.26 -9.34 -8.91
C ASP A 173 -15.69 -10.40 -9.87
N ASN A 174 -14.75 -10.04 -10.74
CA ASN A 174 -14.28 -10.92 -11.82
C ASN A 174 -12.96 -11.64 -11.52
N VAL A 175 -12.02 -10.98 -10.84
CA VAL A 175 -10.70 -11.55 -10.52
C VAL A 175 -10.75 -12.23 -9.15
N MET A 176 -11.17 -11.50 -8.12
CA MET A 176 -11.25 -12.05 -6.76
C MET A 176 -12.49 -12.94 -6.56
N LYS A 177 -13.52 -12.79 -7.41
CA LYS A 177 -14.83 -13.45 -7.26
C LYS A 177 -15.41 -13.22 -5.86
N ALA A 178 -15.21 -12.01 -5.34
CA ALA A 178 -15.55 -11.64 -3.98
C ALA A 178 -17.02 -11.19 -3.90
N PRO A 179 -17.92 -11.94 -3.23
CA PRO A 179 -19.28 -11.47 -3.03
C PRO A 179 -19.28 -10.24 -2.12
N ARG A 180 -20.19 -9.30 -2.40
CA ARG A 180 -20.43 -8.12 -1.55
C ARG A 180 -20.96 -8.54 -0.18
N LEU A 181 -20.62 -7.78 0.86
CA LEU A 181 -21.18 -7.94 2.20
C LEU A 181 -22.69 -7.66 2.15
N LYS A 182 -23.46 -8.48 2.87
CA LYS A 182 -24.89 -8.24 3.08
C LYS A 182 -25.01 -7.31 4.28
N HIS A 183 -25.70 -6.18 4.09
CA HIS A 183 -26.08 -5.27 5.17
C HIS A 183 -27.24 -5.85 5.98
#